data_AF-A0A960E6M3-F1
#
_entry.id   AF-A0A960E6M3-F1
#
_cell.length_a   1.000
_cell.length_b   1.000
_cell.length_c   1.000
_cell.angle_alpha   90.00
_cell.angle_beta   90.00
_cell.angle_gamma   90.00
#
_symmetry.space_group_name_H-M   'P 1'
#
loop_
_entity.id
_entity.type
_entity.pdbx_description
1 polymer ?
#
loop_
_entity_poly.entity_id
_entity_poly.type
_entity_poly.pdbx_seq_one_letter_code
_entity_poly.pdbx_strand_id
1 'polypeptide(L)'
;MTHTNPRHLRFVRTVRRSHLARLAATGALVVIPAACGSNDADVFGAAGQSVTTDQTVTTEAVTTTAALAETTATTVTTVTTAAADDAADAATVPATAEMVVDFTYTAEASGGRAHNPYVAVWVEDTDGNLVRTISLWYEQSDKGARWLNDLSSWYGSSGGDVLTSGATRAAGSYSVVWDGTDLDGGTVAAGQYVVYIESAREHGPHSITAVEVTLGNDGFSVTLRDDGELSSATATFTV
;
A
#
# COMPACT_ATOMS: atom_id res chain seq x y z
N MET A 1 3.40 19.33 -48.06
CA MET A 1 3.27 20.20 -46.87
C MET A 1 3.10 19.28 -45.66
N THR A 2 4.16 19.04 -44.92
CA THR A 2 4.18 18.18 -43.73
C THR A 2 3.96 19.04 -42.49
N HIS A 3 2.90 18.77 -41.72
CA HIS A 3 2.60 19.50 -40.49
C HIS A 3 2.91 18.63 -39.27
N THR A 4 4.17 18.60 -38.87
CA THR A 4 4.60 17.92 -37.65
C THR A 4 4.29 18.82 -36.45
N ASN A 5 3.30 18.45 -35.64
CA ASN A 5 2.88 19.20 -34.44
C ASN A 5 3.73 18.79 -33.22
N PRO A 6 4.60 19.64 -32.66
CA PRO A 6 5.48 19.27 -31.56
C PRO A 6 4.95 19.83 -30.23
N ARG A 7 3.89 19.22 -29.66
CA ARG A 7 3.28 19.67 -28.40
C ARG A 7 2.78 18.56 -27.47
N HIS A 8 3.68 17.69 -27.02
CA HIS A 8 3.50 16.96 -25.77
C HIS A 8 4.76 17.14 -24.89
N LEU A 9 4.81 18.28 -24.20
CA LEU A 9 5.77 18.49 -23.11
C LEU A 9 5.32 17.64 -21.92
N ARG A 10 6.24 16.77 -21.47
CA ARG A 10 6.02 15.79 -20.41
C ARG A 10 5.70 16.49 -19.08
N PHE A 11 4.51 16.27 -18.55
CA PHE A 11 4.22 16.48 -17.12
C PHE A 11 4.28 15.12 -16.41
N VAL A 12 5.49 14.66 -16.09
CA VAL A 12 5.67 13.55 -15.15
C VAL A 12 5.36 14.08 -13.76
N ARG A 13 4.12 13.88 -13.32
CA ARG A 13 3.71 14.16 -11.93
C ARG A 13 3.96 12.90 -11.12
N THR A 14 5.20 12.67 -10.71
CA THR A 14 5.54 11.56 -9.80
C THR A 14 4.80 11.72 -8.47
N VAL A 15 3.67 11.02 -8.33
CA VAL A 15 2.94 10.92 -7.07
C VAL A 15 3.60 9.81 -6.27
N ARG A 16 4.62 10.15 -5.47
CA ARG A 16 5.24 9.20 -4.54
C ARG A 16 4.17 8.66 -3.57
N ARG A 17 3.72 7.42 -3.80
CA ARG A 17 2.86 6.69 -2.88
C ARG A 17 3.72 6.15 -1.74
N SER A 18 3.44 6.58 -0.52
CA SER A 18 4.12 6.05 0.67
C SER A 18 3.45 4.74 1.09
N HIS A 19 4.08 3.60 0.79
CA HIS A 19 3.62 2.29 1.24
C HIS A 19 3.75 2.17 2.77
N LEU A 20 2.64 1.90 3.46
CA LEU A 20 2.60 1.79 4.92
C LEU A 20 2.93 0.36 5.40
N ALA A 21 4.22 0.06 5.52
CA ALA A 21 4.68 -1.11 6.25
C ALA A 21 4.32 -0.98 7.74
N ARG A 22 3.41 -1.83 8.25
CA ARG A 22 2.98 -1.81 9.66
C ARG A 22 4.00 -2.52 10.55
N LEU A 23 4.70 -1.75 11.40
CA LEU A 23 5.50 -2.28 12.51
C LEU A 23 4.62 -3.01 13.52
N ALA A 24 4.91 -4.29 13.78
CA ALA A 24 4.32 -5.05 14.87
C ALA A 24 4.95 -4.62 16.20
N ALA A 25 4.17 -3.92 17.03
CA ALA A 25 4.60 -3.52 18.37
C ALA A 25 4.36 -4.65 19.40
N THR A 26 5.40 -5.40 19.74
CA THR A 26 5.35 -6.42 20.79
C THR A 26 5.30 -5.76 22.17
N GLY A 27 4.10 -5.66 22.76
CA GLY A 27 3.91 -5.09 24.09
C GLY A 27 4.42 -6.01 25.20
N ALA A 28 5.40 -5.55 25.99
CA ALA A 28 5.84 -6.21 27.21
C ALA A 28 5.16 -5.59 28.44
N LEU A 29 4.28 -6.36 29.09
CA LEU A 29 3.63 -5.99 30.34
C LEU A 29 4.57 -6.27 31.53
N VAL A 30 4.81 -5.28 32.39
CA VAL A 30 5.57 -5.45 33.65
C VAL A 30 4.69 -5.07 34.84
N VAL A 31 4.59 -5.99 35.81
CA VAL A 31 3.85 -5.85 37.07
C VAL A 31 4.84 -5.87 38.22
N ILE A 32 4.73 -4.91 39.16
CA ILE A 32 5.44 -4.92 40.45
C ILE A 32 4.59 -4.19 41.53
N PRO A 33 4.84 -4.33 42.85
CA PRO A 33 3.78 -4.78 43.76
C PRO A 33 3.52 -3.84 44.96
N ALA A 34 2.65 -4.28 45.88
CA ALA A 34 2.30 -3.57 47.10
C ALA A 34 3.44 -3.51 48.14
N ALA A 35 3.46 -2.43 48.94
CA ALA A 35 4.16 -2.36 50.22
C ALA A 35 3.32 -1.57 51.24
N CYS A 36 3.21 -2.09 52.46
CA CYS A 36 2.45 -1.50 53.57
C CYS A 36 3.37 -0.64 54.46
N GLY A 37 2.82 0.37 55.14
CA GLY A 37 3.55 1.22 56.08
C GLY A 37 2.63 1.99 57.02
N SER A 38 2.31 1.40 58.17
CA SER A 38 1.57 2.02 59.27
C SER A 38 2.36 3.16 59.93
N ASN A 39 1.66 4.05 60.67
CA ASN A 39 2.08 4.60 61.98
C ASN A 39 0.90 5.35 62.64
N ASP A 40 0.83 5.32 63.97
CA ASP A 40 -0.34 5.67 64.80
C ASP A 40 -0.30 7.07 65.46
N ALA A 41 -1.46 7.45 66.03
CA ALA A 41 -1.68 8.42 67.12
C ALA A 41 -1.56 9.94 66.76
N ASP A 42 -2.37 10.86 67.29
CA ASP A 42 -3.41 10.75 68.34
C ASP A 42 -4.41 11.95 68.30
N VAL A 43 -5.32 12.00 69.30
CA VAL A 43 -6.14 13.16 69.77
C VAL A 43 -7.60 13.26 69.28
N PHE A 44 -8.51 13.15 70.24
CA PHE A 44 -9.98 13.16 70.10
C PHE A 44 -10.58 14.58 70.05
N GLY A 45 -11.71 14.75 69.34
CA GLY A 45 -12.46 16.02 69.29
C GLY A 45 -13.88 15.94 68.70
N ALA A 46 -14.85 15.53 69.53
CA ALA A 46 -16.31 15.75 69.45
C ALA A 46 -17.04 16.05 68.12
N ALA A 47 -17.99 15.15 67.79
CA ALA A 47 -19.34 15.41 67.25
C ALA A 47 -19.54 16.53 66.20
N GLY A 48 -19.68 16.14 64.92
CA GLY A 48 -20.13 17.03 63.84
C GLY A 48 -20.52 16.26 62.58
N GLN A 49 -21.81 16.21 62.29
CA GLN A 49 -22.44 15.58 61.12
C GLN A 49 -21.91 16.08 59.77
N SER A 50 -21.55 15.17 58.85
CA SER A 50 -21.41 15.48 57.42
C SER A 50 -21.58 14.23 56.54
N VAL A 51 -22.48 14.29 55.56
CA VAL A 51 -22.53 13.39 54.40
C VAL A 51 -21.81 14.10 53.25
N THR A 52 -20.87 13.41 52.59
CA THR A 52 -19.91 14.02 51.65
C THR A 52 -20.50 14.30 50.26
N THR A 53 -19.94 15.32 49.62
CA THR A 53 -20.35 15.98 48.36
C THR A 53 -19.34 15.73 47.23
N ASP A 54 -19.75 15.93 45.97
CA ASP A 54 -18.94 16.21 44.76
C ASP A 54 -17.89 15.17 44.29
N GLN A 55 -17.68 14.93 42.99
CA GLN A 55 -17.41 15.76 41.80
C GLN A 55 -15.94 16.22 41.62
N THR A 56 -15.35 15.69 40.54
CA THR A 56 -14.66 16.35 39.41
C THR A 56 -13.49 17.36 39.62
N VAL A 57 -12.40 17.10 38.85
CA VAL A 57 -11.32 18.02 38.35
C VAL A 57 -10.43 18.72 39.42
N THR A 58 -9.20 19.25 39.20
CA THR A 58 -8.26 19.45 38.06
C THR A 58 -6.80 19.62 38.58
N THR A 59 -5.77 19.37 37.73
CA THR A 59 -4.39 19.99 37.74
C THR A 59 -3.50 19.86 39.02
N GLU A 60 -2.22 20.26 39.17
CA GLU A 60 -1.18 21.03 38.42
C GLU A 60 0.27 20.46 38.61
N ALA A 61 1.26 21.05 37.91
CA ALA A 61 2.68 21.30 38.28
C ALA A 61 3.68 20.11 38.43
N VAL A 62 4.98 20.10 38.05
CA VAL A 62 6.05 21.04 37.56
C VAL A 62 7.28 21.09 38.53
N THR A 63 8.51 20.96 37.98
CA THR A 63 9.87 21.17 38.60
C THR A 63 10.32 20.18 39.74
N THR A 64 11.60 19.87 40.04
CA THR A 64 12.95 20.18 39.48
C THR A 64 14.12 19.37 40.14
N THR A 65 15.29 19.27 39.47
CA THR A 65 16.68 19.00 39.99
C THR A 65 17.17 17.59 40.39
N ALA A 66 18.03 17.04 39.51
CA ALA A 66 19.38 16.44 39.65
C ALA A 66 19.89 15.71 40.91
N ALA A 67 20.65 14.61 40.68
CA ALA A 67 22.11 14.56 40.91
C ALA A 67 22.83 13.34 40.26
N LEU A 68 24.08 13.58 39.82
CA LEU A 68 25.31 12.74 39.80
C LEU A 68 25.19 11.27 40.30
N ALA A 69 25.85 10.23 39.75
CA ALA A 69 26.94 10.09 38.76
C ALA A 69 26.80 8.68 38.07
N GLU A 70 27.74 8.03 37.35
CA GLU A 70 29.17 8.28 37.03
C GLU A 70 29.58 7.58 35.70
N THR A 71 30.88 7.47 35.41
CA THR A 71 31.48 6.95 34.17
C THR A 71 31.70 5.43 34.15
N THR A 72 31.38 4.77 33.02
CA THR A 72 32.18 3.66 32.46
C THR A 72 32.03 3.65 30.95
N ALA A 73 33.15 3.63 30.22
CA ALA A 73 33.16 3.69 28.75
C ALA A 73 33.33 2.29 28.14
N THR A 74 32.53 1.98 27.10
CA THR A 74 32.80 0.86 26.19
C THR A 74 32.58 1.30 24.75
N THR A 75 33.71 1.58 24.09
CA THR A 75 34.02 1.36 22.67
C THR A 75 32.91 1.55 21.62
N VAL A 76 32.99 2.67 20.91
CA VAL A 76 32.37 2.84 19.59
C VAL A 76 33.08 1.94 18.58
N THR A 77 32.41 0.91 18.07
CA THR A 77 32.84 0.20 16.86
C THR A 77 32.11 0.80 15.66
N THR A 78 32.84 1.57 14.86
CA THR A 78 32.36 2.03 13.55
C THR A 78 32.26 0.82 12.61
N VAL A 79 31.06 0.27 12.46
CA VAL A 79 30.77 -0.63 11.35
C VAL A 79 30.62 0.22 10.09
N THR A 80 31.69 0.30 9.31
CA THR A 80 31.62 0.75 7.91
C THR A 80 30.87 -0.32 7.12
N THR A 81 29.54 -0.29 7.18
CA THR A 81 28.74 -0.97 6.16
C THR A 81 28.96 -0.17 4.89
N ALA A 82 29.77 -0.72 3.99
CA ALA A 82 29.94 -0.15 2.66
C ALA A 82 28.54 -0.02 2.02
N ALA A 83 28.25 1.18 1.51
CA ALA A 83 27.15 1.31 0.56
C ALA A 83 27.51 0.47 -0.65
N ALA A 84 26.87 -0.69 -0.78
CA ALA A 84 26.75 -1.33 -2.06
C ALA A 84 25.79 -0.45 -2.88
N ASP A 85 26.37 0.47 -3.66
CA ASP A 85 25.76 0.88 -4.92
C ASP A 85 25.68 -0.39 -5.77
N ASP A 86 24.62 -1.18 -5.55
CA ASP A 86 24.27 -2.31 -6.39
C ASP A 86 23.65 -1.76 -7.67
N ALA A 87 24.51 -1.13 -8.47
CA ALA A 87 24.25 -0.78 -9.84
C ALA A 87 24.18 -2.09 -10.63
N ALA A 88 23.05 -2.79 -10.47
CA ALA A 88 22.74 -4.02 -11.16
C ALA A 88 22.98 -3.80 -12.66
N ASP A 89 23.86 -4.60 -13.23
CA ASP A 89 24.02 -4.71 -14.67
C ASP A 89 22.64 -5.00 -15.25
N ALA A 90 22.15 -4.13 -16.12
CA ALA A 90 20.75 -4.09 -16.54
C ALA A 90 20.44 -5.21 -17.55
N ALA A 91 20.54 -6.45 -17.08
CA ALA A 91 20.02 -7.62 -17.76
C ALA A 91 18.53 -7.40 -18.02
N THR A 92 18.10 -7.47 -19.27
CA THR A 92 16.68 -7.46 -19.61
C THR A 92 16.04 -8.77 -19.17
N VAL A 93 14.76 -8.71 -18.80
CA VAL A 93 13.96 -9.93 -18.62
C VAL A 93 14.03 -10.78 -19.91
N PRO A 94 14.12 -12.12 -19.83
CA PRO A 94 14.17 -12.96 -21.04
C PRO A 94 12.93 -12.79 -21.92
N ALA A 95 13.11 -12.79 -23.24
CA ALA A 95 12.01 -12.59 -24.20
C ALA A 95 11.02 -13.78 -24.28
N THR A 96 11.28 -14.87 -23.57
CA THR A 96 10.36 -16.00 -23.33
C THR A 96 9.50 -15.82 -22.09
N ALA A 97 9.78 -14.80 -21.27
CA ALA A 97 9.14 -14.62 -19.99
C ALA A 97 7.69 -14.14 -20.13
N GLU A 98 6.84 -14.64 -19.25
CA GLU A 98 5.41 -14.33 -19.20
C GLU A 98 4.98 -14.21 -17.74
N MET A 99 4.19 -13.18 -17.43
CA MET A 99 3.52 -13.02 -16.15
C MET A 99 2.01 -13.21 -16.32
N VAL A 100 1.47 -14.23 -15.68
CA VAL A 100 0.04 -14.49 -15.57
C VAL A 100 -0.46 -13.92 -14.25
N VAL A 101 -1.46 -13.05 -14.31
CA VAL A 101 -2.15 -12.50 -13.14
C VAL A 101 -3.57 -13.05 -13.10
N ASP A 102 -3.79 -13.98 -12.17
CA ASP A 102 -5.09 -14.57 -11.87
C ASP A 102 -5.75 -13.81 -10.71
N PHE A 103 -7.07 -13.60 -10.77
CA PHE A 103 -7.84 -13.02 -9.67
C PHE A 103 -9.32 -13.36 -9.76
N THR A 104 -10.03 -13.28 -8.63
CA THR A 104 -11.49 -13.37 -8.59
C THR A 104 -12.09 -12.03 -8.19
N TYR A 105 -13.07 -11.56 -8.96
CA TYR A 105 -13.90 -10.43 -8.58
C TYR A 105 -15.31 -10.90 -8.18
N THR A 106 -15.74 -10.52 -6.98
CA THR A 106 -17.06 -10.84 -6.42
C THR A 106 -17.83 -9.58 -6.11
N ALA A 107 -18.94 -9.34 -6.79
CA ALA A 107 -19.79 -8.18 -6.50
C ALA A 107 -20.60 -8.39 -5.20
N GLU A 108 -20.33 -7.57 -4.19
CA GLU A 108 -21.13 -7.51 -2.96
C GLU A 108 -22.56 -6.99 -3.24
N ALA A 109 -23.50 -7.43 -2.39
CA ALA A 109 -24.91 -7.14 -2.55
C ALA A 109 -25.25 -5.67 -2.22
N SER A 110 -25.23 -4.81 -3.25
CA SER A 110 -25.50 -3.37 -3.14
C SER A 110 -26.94 -3.00 -3.53
N GLY A 111 -27.94 -3.48 -2.77
CA GLY A 111 -29.34 -2.99 -2.78
C GLY A 111 -30.16 -3.09 -4.08
N GLY A 112 -29.58 -3.60 -5.16
CA GLY A 112 -30.15 -3.60 -6.51
C GLY A 112 -29.34 -4.49 -7.46
N ARG A 113 -29.48 -4.29 -8.78
CA ARG A 113 -28.67 -5.02 -9.76
C ARG A 113 -27.24 -4.46 -9.73
N ALA A 114 -26.27 -5.29 -9.34
CA ALA A 114 -24.86 -4.90 -9.41
C ALA A 114 -24.47 -4.58 -10.87
N HIS A 115 -23.77 -3.47 -11.04
CA HIS A 115 -23.13 -3.13 -12.31
C HIS A 115 -21.81 -3.91 -12.42
N ASN A 116 -21.41 -4.26 -13.65
CA ASN A 116 -20.09 -4.82 -13.88
C ASN A 116 -19.02 -3.80 -13.46
N PRO A 117 -17.95 -4.21 -12.77
CA PRO A 117 -16.87 -3.30 -12.40
C PRO A 117 -16.11 -2.81 -13.61
N TYR A 118 -15.48 -1.66 -13.42
CA TYR A 118 -14.28 -1.31 -14.16
C TYR A 118 -13.10 -1.93 -13.41
N VAL A 119 -12.12 -2.42 -14.15
CA VAL A 119 -10.95 -3.12 -13.59
C VAL A 119 -9.70 -2.66 -14.31
N ALA A 120 -8.65 -2.32 -13.56
CA ALA A 120 -7.30 -2.11 -14.08
C ALA A 120 -6.34 -3.14 -13.48
N VAL A 121 -5.48 -3.70 -14.34
CA VAL A 121 -4.29 -4.46 -13.94
C VAL A 121 -3.09 -3.78 -14.59
N TRP A 122 -2.12 -3.36 -13.78
CA TRP A 122 -0.94 -2.62 -14.27
C TRP A 122 0.30 -2.90 -13.44
N VAL A 123 1.44 -2.48 -13.96
CA VAL A 123 2.76 -2.58 -13.32
C VAL A 123 3.36 -1.19 -13.17
N GLU A 124 3.90 -0.89 -12.00
CA GLU A 124 4.71 0.30 -11.72
C GLU A 124 6.15 -0.12 -11.40
N ASP A 125 7.10 0.79 -11.64
CA ASP A 125 8.47 0.66 -11.11
C ASP A 125 8.54 1.06 -9.62
N THR A 126 9.72 0.94 -9.01
CA THR A 126 9.95 1.33 -7.60
C THR A 126 9.86 2.83 -7.32
N ASP A 127 9.90 3.68 -8.35
CA ASP A 127 9.68 5.13 -8.24
C ASP A 127 8.19 5.51 -8.36
N GLY A 128 7.32 4.54 -8.68
CA GLY A 128 5.88 4.71 -8.87
C GLY A 128 5.48 5.22 -10.25
N ASN A 129 6.33 5.05 -11.27
CA ASN A 129 5.98 5.36 -12.65
C ASN A 129 5.30 4.15 -13.32
N LEU A 130 4.31 4.42 -14.17
CA LEU A 130 3.62 3.37 -14.94
C LEU A 130 4.59 2.71 -15.95
N VAL A 131 4.79 1.40 -15.81
CA VAL A 131 5.56 0.57 -16.76
C VAL A 131 4.64 0.01 -17.85
N ARG A 132 3.47 -0.54 -17.48
CA ARG A 132 2.49 -1.08 -18.43
C ARG A 132 1.10 -1.17 -17.80
N THR A 133 0.06 -0.78 -18.56
CA THR A 133 -1.31 -1.24 -18.27
C THR A 133 -1.52 -2.58 -18.99
N ILE A 134 -1.62 -3.66 -18.23
CA ILE A 134 -1.77 -5.04 -18.73
C ILE A 134 -3.22 -5.25 -19.22
N SER A 135 -4.20 -4.81 -18.44
CA SER A 135 -5.61 -4.87 -18.82
C SER A 135 -6.39 -3.71 -18.23
N LEU A 136 -7.30 -3.14 -19.02
CA LEU A 136 -8.30 -2.18 -18.55
C LEU A 136 -9.67 -2.60 -19.08
N TRP A 137 -10.61 -2.86 -18.17
CA TRP A 137 -11.99 -3.15 -18.53
C TRP A 137 -12.85 -1.98 -18.08
N TYR A 138 -13.62 -1.40 -19.00
CA TYR A 138 -14.57 -0.33 -18.70
C TYR A 138 -15.75 -0.38 -19.67
N GLU A 139 -16.76 0.45 -19.45
CA GLU A 139 -17.92 0.51 -20.34
C GLU A 139 -17.55 1.26 -21.63
N GLN A 140 -17.56 0.56 -22.75
CA GLN A 140 -17.13 1.07 -24.07
C GLN A 140 -18.17 2.01 -24.73
N SER A 141 -18.94 2.76 -23.93
CA SER A 141 -19.87 3.80 -24.38
C SER A 141 -19.24 5.19 -24.23
N ASP A 142 -19.73 6.18 -24.97
CA ASP A 142 -19.29 7.58 -24.84
C ASP A 142 -19.40 8.12 -23.40
N LYS A 143 -20.25 7.50 -22.57
CA LYS A 143 -20.46 7.86 -21.17
C LYS A 143 -19.65 7.02 -20.19
N GLY A 144 -19.10 5.88 -20.60
CA GLY A 144 -18.36 5.00 -19.69
C GLY A 144 -17.00 5.57 -19.32
N ALA A 145 -16.28 6.12 -20.30
CA ALA A 145 -14.96 6.75 -20.08
C ALA A 145 -14.98 7.87 -19.01
N ARG A 146 -16.16 8.48 -18.73
CA ARG A 146 -16.32 9.52 -17.69
C ARG A 146 -16.10 9.04 -16.26
N TRP A 147 -16.08 7.72 -16.03
CA TRP A 147 -15.89 7.09 -14.73
C TRP A 147 -14.52 6.39 -14.61
N LEU A 148 -13.64 6.50 -15.60
CA LEU A 148 -12.28 5.93 -15.53
C LEU A 148 -11.44 6.54 -14.39
N ASN A 149 -11.79 7.73 -13.91
CA ASN A 149 -11.18 8.35 -12.73
C ASN A 149 -11.56 7.65 -11.40
N ASP A 150 -12.57 6.77 -11.39
CA ASP A 150 -12.98 6.03 -10.19
C ASP A 150 -11.99 4.88 -9.91
N LEU A 151 -11.29 4.40 -10.95
CA LEU A 151 -10.03 3.67 -10.84
C LEU A 151 -8.90 4.66 -10.50
N SER A 152 -9.03 5.32 -9.34
CA SER A 152 -8.25 6.51 -9.00
C SER A 152 -6.74 6.28 -8.92
N SER A 153 -6.30 5.06 -8.62
CA SER A 153 -4.88 4.70 -8.51
C SER A 153 -4.29 4.48 -9.90
N TRP A 154 -4.94 3.67 -10.73
CA TRP A 154 -4.55 3.51 -12.13
C TRP A 154 -4.60 4.85 -12.87
N TYR A 155 -5.67 5.63 -12.73
CA TYR A 155 -5.83 6.93 -13.40
C TYR A 155 -4.76 7.95 -12.98
N GLY A 156 -4.35 7.94 -11.71
CA GLY A 156 -3.23 8.74 -11.22
C GLY A 156 -1.86 8.32 -11.78
N SER A 157 -1.72 7.07 -12.22
CA SER A 157 -0.50 6.48 -12.77
C SER A 157 -0.42 6.63 -14.30
N SER A 158 -1.52 6.36 -15.01
CA SER A 158 -1.64 6.49 -16.47
C SER A 158 -1.94 7.91 -16.95
N GLY A 159 -2.34 8.81 -16.06
CA GLY A 159 -2.93 10.11 -16.44
C GLY A 159 -4.28 9.99 -17.15
N GLY A 160 -4.90 8.81 -17.09
CA GLY A 160 -6.12 8.46 -17.84
C GLY A 160 -5.88 8.04 -19.29
N ASP A 161 -4.63 7.78 -19.70
CA ASP A 161 -4.32 7.29 -21.05
C ASP A 161 -4.72 5.81 -21.22
N VAL A 162 -5.44 5.51 -22.30
CA VAL A 162 -6.07 4.20 -22.56
C VAL A 162 -5.40 3.55 -23.77
N LEU A 163 -4.26 2.90 -23.52
CA LEU A 163 -3.48 2.22 -24.56
C LEU A 163 -4.05 0.83 -24.92
N THR A 164 -4.54 0.10 -23.92
CA THR A 164 -5.10 -1.25 -24.04
C THR A 164 -6.42 -1.30 -23.27
N SER A 165 -7.53 -1.73 -23.88
CA SER A 165 -8.79 -1.90 -23.15
C SER A 165 -9.76 -2.93 -23.73
N GLY A 166 -10.76 -3.28 -22.93
CA GLY A 166 -11.91 -4.09 -23.33
C GLY A 166 -13.18 -3.72 -22.56
N ALA A 167 -14.28 -4.41 -22.87
CA ALA A 167 -15.55 -4.22 -22.18
C ALA A 167 -15.51 -4.78 -20.74
N THR A 168 -16.26 -4.16 -19.83
CA THR A 168 -16.52 -4.66 -18.46
C THR A 168 -16.93 -6.14 -18.46
N ARG A 169 -16.50 -6.89 -17.45
CA ARG A 169 -16.85 -8.30 -17.25
C ARG A 169 -17.68 -8.46 -15.97
N ALA A 170 -18.43 -9.56 -15.83
CA ALA A 170 -19.30 -9.80 -14.68
C ALA A 170 -18.51 -10.19 -13.41
N ALA A 171 -19.20 -10.66 -12.36
CA ALA A 171 -18.54 -11.38 -11.27
C ALA A 171 -17.99 -12.73 -11.78
N GLY A 172 -16.78 -13.10 -11.34
CA GLY A 172 -16.10 -14.31 -11.79
C GLY A 172 -14.58 -14.27 -11.57
N SER A 173 -13.93 -15.39 -11.91
CA SER A 173 -12.48 -15.52 -11.91
C SER A 173 -11.90 -15.23 -13.29
N TYR A 174 -10.77 -14.55 -13.33
CA TYR A 174 -10.12 -14.06 -14.53
C TYR A 174 -8.61 -14.29 -14.49
N SER A 175 -8.04 -14.39 -15.68
CA SER A 175 -6.61 -14.47 -15.93
C SER A 175 -6.25 -13.39 -16.97
N VAL A 176 -5.18 -12.64 -16.72
CA VAL A 176 -4.61 -11.69 -17.68
C VAL A 176 -3.12 -11.94 -17.80
N VAL A 177 -2.56 -11.70 -18.99
CA VAL A 177 -1.19 -12.07 -19.33
C VAL A 177 -0.39 -10.82 -19.71
N TRP A 178 0.84 -10.75 -19.23
CA TRP A 178 1.83 -9.74 -19.59
C TRP A 178 3.11 -10.41 -20.10
N ASP A 179 3.61 -9.88 -21.21
CA ASP A 179 4.78 -10.32 -21.96
C ASP A 179 6.09 -9.65 -21.51
N GLY A 180 6.10 -9.02 -20.34
CA GLY A 180 7.26 -8.28 -19.84
C GLY A 180 7.61 -7.03 -20.65
N THR A 181 6.66 -6.44 -21.40
CA THR A 181 6.89 -5.21 -22.18
C THR A 181 6.45 -3.92 -21.48
N ASP A 182 7.16 -2.83 -21.77
CA ASP A 182 6.84 -1.46 -21.33
C ASP A 182 5.80 -0.75 -22.23
N LEU A 183 5.52 0.53 -21.99
CA LEU A 183 4.59 1.34 -22.80
C LEU A 183 5.02 1.48 -24.28
N ASP A 184 6.32 1.53 -24.55
CA ASP A 184 6.90 1.66 -25.90
C ASP A 184 7.00 0.30 -26.63
N GLY A 185 6.75 -0.81 -25.92
CA GLY A 185 6.84 -2.18 -26.42
C GLY A 185 8.24 -2.80 -26.31
N GLY A 186 9.16 -2.17 -25.57
CA GLY A 186 10.46 -2.73 -25.21
C GLY A 186 10.33 -3.73 -24.06
N THR A 187 11.22 -4.72 -24.00
CA THR A 187 11.29 -5.64 -22.85
C THR A 187 11.87 -4.93 -21.63
N VAL A 188 11.23 -5.08 -20.48
CA VAL A 188 11.65 -4.41 -19.23
C VAL A 188 12.99 -4.95 -18.71
N ALA A 189 13.70 -4.12 -17.95
CA ALA A 189 14.89 -4.54 -17.22
C ALA A 189 14.52 -5.54 -16.10
N ALA A 190 15.40 -6.48 -15.78
CA ALA A 190 15.31 -7.23 -14.54
C ALA A 190 15.44 -6.26 -13.35
N GLY A 191 14.69 -6.50 -12.28
CA GLY A 191 14.58 -5.57 -11.17
C GLY A 191 13.28 -5.70 -10.40
N GLN A 192 13.05 -4.76 -9.47
CA GLN A 192 11.85 -4.72 -8.63
C GLN A 192 10.73 -3.92 -9.30
N TYR A 193 9.52 -4.43 -9.21
CA TYR A 193 8.30 -3.85 -9.77
C TYR A 193 7.12 -4.07 -8.80
N VAL A 194 6.06 -3.29 -8.97
CA VAL A 194 4.81 -3.47 -8.21
C VAL A 194 3.68 -3.81 -9.16
N VAL A 195 3.05 -4.98 -8.98
CA VAL A 195 1.88 -5.41 -9.74
C VAL A 195 0.63 -5.00 -8.97
N TYR A 196 -0.29 -4.32 -9.63
CA TYR A 196 -1.54 -3.83 -9.05
C TYR A 196 -2.77 -4.43 -9.73
N ILE A 197 -3.83 -4.61 -8.94
CA ILE A 197 -5.19 -4.87 -9.41
C ILE A 197 -6.13 -3.89 -8.68
N GLU A 198 -6.89 -3.10 -9.43
CA GLU A 198 -7.88 -2.15 -8.90
C GLU A 198 -9.24 -2.41 -9.55
N SER A 199 -10.31 -2.33 -8.76
CA SER A 199 -11.68 -2.39 -9.25
C SER A 199 -12.55 -1.29 -8.62
N ALA A 200 -13.51 -0.83 -9.41
CA ALA A 200 -14.52 0.14 -8.98
C ALA A 200 -15.83 -0.13 -9.74
N ARG A 201 -17.00 0.09 -9.13
CA ARG A 201 -18.28 0.14 -9.86
C ARG A 201 -19.10 1.36 -9.47
N GLU A 202 -20.02 1.74 -10.36
CA GLU A 202 -21.06 2.73 -10.08
C GLU A 202 -21.81 2.34 -8.79
N HIS A 203 -21.77 3.23 -7.78
CA HIS A 203 -22.36 3.07 -6.45
C HIS A 203 -21.90 1.85 -5.62
N GLY A 204 -20.74 1.25 -5.93
CA GLY A 204 -20.16 0.16 -5.14
C GLY A 204 -18.92 0.56 -4.34
N PRO A 205 -18.25 -0.42 -3.71
CA PRO A 205 -16.95 -0.19 -3.12
C PRO A 205 -15.89 0.02 -4.20
N HIS A 206 -14.79 0.61 -3.77
CA HIS A 206 -13.50 0.60 -4.46
C HIS A 206 -12.65 -0.47 -3.80
N SER A 207 -11.89 -1.24 -4.57
CA SER A 207 -10.99 -2.28 -4.07
C SER A 207 -9.66 -2.22 -4.79
N ILE A 208 -8.56 -2.36 -4.06
CA ILE A 208 -7.22 -2.35 -4.64
C ILE A 208 -6.28 -3.27 -3.88
N THR A 209 -5.53 -4.08 -4.63
CA THR A 209 -4.47 -4.91 -4.09
C THR A 209 -3.20 -4.79 -4.94
N ALA A 210 -2.06 -5.03 -4.29
CA ALA A 210 -0.75 -4.88 -4.88
C ALA A 210 0.24 -5.89 -4.29
N VAL A 211 1.28 -6.23 -5.06
CA VAL A 211 2.42 -7.01 -4.58
C VAL A 211 3.71 -6.54 -5.24
N GLU A 212 4.78 -6.48 -4.45
CA GLU A 212 6.13 -6.26 -4.94
C GLU A 212 6.70 -7.57 -5.50
N VAL A 213 7.29 -7.50 -6.70
CA VAL A 213 7.88 -8.64 -7.40
C VAL A 213 9.27 -8.29 -7.90
N THR A 214 10.14 -9.29 -8.00
CA THR A 214 11.45 -9.14 -8.66
C THR A 214 11.43 -9.94 -9.96
N LEU A 215 11.49 -9.23 -11.09
CA LEU A 215 11.59 -9.84 -12.42
C LEU A 215 13.06 -10.13 -12.73
N GLY A 216 13.33 -11.25 -13.40
CA GLY A 216 14.68 -11.68 -13.73
C GLY A 216 14.69 -13.01 -14.47
N ASN A 217 15.68 -13.85 -14.18
CA ASN A 217 15.88 -15.14 -14.84
C ASN A 217 15.16 -16.32 -14.15
N ASP A 218 14.70 -16.13 -12.92
CA ASP A 218 13.99 -17.14 -12.13
C ASP A 218 12.48 -16.87 -12.12
N GLY A 219 11.69 -17.93 -12.33
CA GLY A 219 10.24 -17.88 -12.20
C GLY A 219 9.76 -17.88 -10.75
N PHE A 220 8.59 -17.30 -10.49
CA PHE A 220 7.97 -17.25 -9.16
C PHE A 220 6.44 -17.36 -9.23
N SER A 221 5.81 -17.57 -8.08
CA SER A 221 4.36 -17.39 -7.92
C SER A 221 4.10 -16.76 -6.55
N VAL A 222 3.36 -15.65 -6.52
CA VAL A 222 3.09 -14.87 -5.31
C VAL A 222 1.62 -14.48 -5.22
N THR A 223 1.05 -14.63 -4.03
CA THR A 223 -0.35 -14.28 -3.76
C THR A 223 -0.46 -12.81 -3.36
N LEU A 224 -1.37 -12.08 -4.02
CA LEU A 224 -1.76 -10.72 -3.65
C LEU A 224 -2.76 -10.79 -2.48
N ARG A 225 -2.77 -9.76 -1.64
CA ARG A 225 -3.71 -9.70 -0.50
C ARG A 225 -5.15 -9.55 -1.00
N ASP A 226 -6.11 -10.26 -0.41
CA ASP A 226 -7.54 -9.98 -0.64
C ASP A 226 -7.91 -8.56 -0.14
N ASP A 227 -8.66 -7.81 -0.96
CA ASP A 227 -9.19 -6.49 -0.62
C ASP A 227 -10.60 -6.32 -1.19
N GLY A 228 -11.58 -6.11 -0.31
CA GLY A 228 -12.99 -5.95 -0.66
C GLY A 228 -13.50 -7.03 -1.62
N GLU A 229 -13.73 -6.62 -2.86
CA GLU A 229 -14.32 -7.44 -3.91
C GLU A 229 -13.30 -8.20 -4.76
N LEU A 230 -12.00 -7.95 -4.55
CA LEU A 230 -10.88 -8.65 -5.18
C LEU A 230 -10.35 -9.71 -4.21
N SER A 231 -10.34 -10.98 -4.64
CA SER A 231 -9.82 -12.08 -3.84
C SER A 231 -9.15 -13.17 -4.65
N SER A 232 -8.40 -14.04 -3.97
CA SER A 232 -7.67 -15.17 -4.57
C SER A 232 -6.70 -14.73 -5.68
N ALA A 233 -6.15 -13.53 -5.56
CA ALA A 233 -5.29 -12.95 -6.59
C ALA A 233 -3.85 -13.49 -6.50
N THR A 234 -3.28 -13.87 -7.64
CA THR A 234 -1.93 -14.46 -7.75
C THR A 234 -1.22 -13.91 -8.98
N ALA A 235 0.04 -13.51 -8.84
CA ALA A 235 0.94 -13.23 -9.95
C ALA A 235 1.95 -14.38 -10.08
N THR A 236 1.93 -15.07 -11.22
CA THR A 236 2.84 -16.16 -11.56
C THR A 236 3.70 -15.74 -12.73
N PHE A 237 5.02 -15.80 -12.57
CA PHE A 237 6.02 -15.43 -13.56
C PHE A 237 6.80 -16.66 -14.00
N THR A 238 6.85 -16.89 -15.31
CA THR A 238 7.54 -18.00 -15.97
C THR A 238 8.56 -17.45 -16.96
N VAL A 239 9.65 -18.19 -17.22
CA VAL A 239 10.85 -17.73 -17.94
C VAL A 239 11.34 -18.79 -18.92
#